data_AF-A0ABD3F6U8-F1
#
_entry.id   AF-A0ABD3F6U8-F1
#
_cell.length_a   1.000
_cell.length_b   1.000
_cell.length_c   1.000
_cell.angle_alpha   90.00
_cell.angle_beta   90.00
_cell.angle_gamma   90.00
#
_symmetry.space_group_name_H-M   'P 1'
#
loop_
_entity.id
_entity.type
_entity.pdbx_description
1 polymer ?
#
loop_
_entity_poly.entity_id
_entity_poly.type
_entity_poly.pdbx_seq_one_letter_code
_entity_poly.pdbx_strand_id
1 'polypeptide(L)'
;MSKKNQLTSPIRLRDFHRFLVLLLTLVGFTLVLETFSLLEVSKDGNALPFSINFPWHRNESAVLKDKNPNEVSDEDLQHLSLLHEHCVMNANATLSWEFGSPGHQFANGTANNLEVVIRRDDRDLLDKLRQCPDVDIFLPEDLHGNGYCEDAVAYAKYLNSRLLSKWVLETKIFNSNLGYEVDYFDL
;
A
#
# COMPACT_ATOMS: atom_id res chain seq x y z
N MET A 1 30.47 -20.79 64.66
CA MET A 1 30.17 -21.70 63.52
C MET A 1 29.45 -20.89 62.45
N SER A 2 30.14 -20.17 61.56
CA SER A 2 30.86 -20.61 60.35
C SER A 2 29.94 -21.07 59.21
N LYS A 3 29.75 -20.18 58.21
CA LYS A 3 29.72 -20.43 56.75
C LYS A 3 29.50 -19.06 56.06
N LYS A 4 30.56 -18.31 55.77
CA LYS A 4 31.41 -18.30 54.56
C LYS A 4 30.77 -17.60 53.36
N ASN A 5 31.48 -16.57 52.94
CA ASN A 5 31.21 -15.53 51.94
C ASN A 5 31.35 -16.01 50.49
N GLN A 6 30.71 -15.24 49.60
CA GLN A 6 31.10 -14.85 48.24
C GLN A 6 32.06 -15.77 47.44
N LEU A 7 31.56 -16.25 46.30
CA LEU A 7 32.39 -16.41 45.10
C LEU A 7 31.52 -16.18 43.86
N THR A 8 31.61 -14.98 43.28
CA THR A 8 31.11 -14.64 41.95
C THR A 8 31.91 -15.44 40.91
N SER A 9 31.23 -16.26 40.12
CA SER A 9 31.86 -17.13 39.12
C SER A 9 32.00 -16.41 37.76
N PRO A 10 33.20 -16.30 37.17
CA PRO A 10 33.42 -15.69 35.85
C PRO A 10 33.02 -16.64 34.69
N ILE A 11 32.37 -17.76 35.00
CA ILE A 11 32.10 -18.85 34.07
C ILE A 11 30.85 -18.56 33.22
N ARG A 12 29.87 -17.83 33.78
CA ARG A 12 28.58 -17.55 33.13
C ARG A 12 28.67 -16.62 31.91
N LEU A 13 29.62 -15.68 31.92
CA LEU A 13 29.78 -14.70 30.84
C LEU A 13 30.41 -15.32 29.59
N ARG A 14 31.35 -16.26 29.77
CA ARG A 14 32.00 -16.97 28.65
C ARG A 14 31.03 -17.88 27.93
N ASP A 15 30.15 -18.55 28.66
CA ASP A 15 29.15 -19.46 28.06
C ASP A 15 28.06 -18.66 27.34
N PHE A 16 27.65 -17.51 27.89
CA PHE A 16 26.73 -16.60 27.21
C PHE A 16 27.34 -16.00 25.94
N HIS A 17 28.63 -15.64 25.98
CA HIS A 17 29.32 -15.10 24.80
C HIS A 17 29.46 -16.16 23.69
N ARG A 18 29.74 -17.41 24.05
CA ARG A 18 29.76 -18.54 23.10
C ARG A 18 28.38 -18.79 22.48
N PHE A 19 27.33 -18.71 23.29
CA PHE A 19 25.96 -18.84 22.80
C PHE A 19 25.59 -17.70 21.84
N LEU A 20 25.94 -16.45 22.18
CA LEU A 20 25.70 -15.28 21.33
C LEU A 20 26.43 -15.38 19.98
N VAL A 21 27.70 -15.82 20.00
CA VAL A 21 28.48 -16.03 18.76
C VAL A 21 27.84 -17.11 17.89
N LEU A 22 27.41 -18.23 18.47
CA LEU A 22 26.71 -19.28 17.74
C LEU A 22 25.40 -18.77 17.10
N LEU A 23 24.63 -17.98 17.85
CA LEU A 23 23.38 -17.38 17.36
C LEU A 23 23.63 -16.43 16.20
N LEU A 24 24.63 -15.54 16.32
CA LEU A 24 25.01 -14.62 15.25
C LEU A 24 25.53 -15.36 14.01
N THR A 25 26.28 -16.45 14.18
CA THR A 25 26.72 -17.28 13.04
C THR A 25 25.56 -17.99 12.37
N LEU A 26 24.57 -18.50 13.13
CA LEU A 26 23.39 -19.16 12.57
C LEU A 26 22.51 -18.17 11.80
N VAL A 27 22.26 -16.98 12.38
CA VAL A 27 21.49 -15.91 11.72
C VAL A 27 22.20 -15.39 10.48
N GLY A 28 23.53 -15.21 10.54
CA GLY A 28 24.33 -14.86 9.37
C GLY A 28 24.25 -15.92 8.28
N PHE A 29 24.32 -17.21 8.64
CA PHE A 29 24.24 -18.32 7.70
C PHE A 29 22.84 -18.43 7.06
N THR A 30 21.75 -18.19 7.82
CA THR A 30 20.39 -18.17 7.27
C THR A 30 20.19 -17.00 6.31
N LEU A 31 20.68 -15.80 6.65
CA LEU A 31 20.61 -14.65 5.75
C LEU A 31 21.40 -14.89 4.46
N VAL A 32 22.59 -15.49 4.56
CA VAL A 32 23.40 -15.84 3.41
C VAL A 32 22.69 -16.88 2.53
N LEU A 33 22.07 -17.92 3.09
CA LEU A 33 21.27 -18.91 2.34
C LEU A 33 20.04 -18.30 1.67
N GLU A 34 19.34 -17.37 2.31
CA GLU A 34 18.22 -16.64 1.69
C GLU A 34 18.71 -15.75 0.54
N THR A 35 19.85 -15.07 0.69
CA THR A 35 20.41 -14.25 -0.41
C THR A 35 20.92 -15.09 -1.58
N PHE A 36 21.49 -16.28 -1.35
CA PHE A 36 21.86 -17.21 -2.42
C PHE A 36 20.63 -17.76 -3.15
N SER A 37 19.52 -18.00 -2.42
CA SER A 37 18.25 -18.40 -3.02
C SER A 37 17.63 -17.31 -3.91
N LEU A 38 17.90 -16.04 -3.62
CA LEU A 38 17.45 -14.91 -4.44
C LEU A 38 18.39 -14.57 -5.61
N LEU A 39 19.66 -14.99 -5.56
CA LEU A 39 20.67 -14.65 -6.57
C LEU A 39 20.77 -15.65 -7.73
N GLU A 40 20.12 -16.81 -7.66
CA GLU A 40 20.12 -17.82 -8.73
C GLU A 40 18.88 -17.79 -9.67
N VAL A 41 18.04 -16.74 -9.61
CA VAL A 41 17.00 -16.49 -10.62
C VAL A 41 17.49 -15.47 -11.64
N SER A 42 18.56 -15.81 -12.37
CA SER A 42 18.88 -15.18 -13.66
C SER A 42 19.93 -15.98 -14.42
N LYS A 43 19.56 -17.17 -14.93
CA LYS A 43 20.07 -17.67 -16.21
C LYS A 43 19.31 -18.90 -16.67
N ASP A 44 18.66 -18.74 -17.82
CA ASP A 44 18.29 -19.74 -18.82
C ASP A 44 17.50 -20.98 -18.37
N GLY A 45 16.33 -21.13 -18.99
CA GLY A 45 15.42 -22.24 -18.78
C GLY A 45 16.07 -23.61 -19.00
N ASN A 46 15.79 -24.53 -18.09
CA ASN A 46 15.16 -25.82 -18.34
C ASN A 46 14.93 -26.53 -17.00
N ALA A 47 13.73 -27.11 -16.88
CA ALA A 47 13.07 -27.72 -15.73
C ALA A 47 13.90 -28.54 -14.72
N LEU A 48 13.54 -28.45 -13.43
CA LEU A 48 13.25 -29.59 -12.54
C LEU A 48 12.19 -29.19 -11.47
N PRO A 49 11.44 -30.16 -10.89
CA PRO A 49 10.07 -29.95 -10.41
C PRO A 49 10.03 -29.67 -8.90
N PHE A 50 9.59 -28.47 -8.53
CA PHE A 50 9.14 -28.19 -7.17
C PHE A 50 7.73 -27.61 -7.24
N SER A 51 6.73 -28.49 -7.07
CA SER A 51 5.33 -28.11 -7.02
C SER A 51 5.02 -27.49 -5.67
N ILE A 52 5.17 -26.18 -5.56
CA ILE A 52 4.51 -25.40 -4.51
C ILE A 52 3.12 -25.07 -5.03
N ASN A 53 2.08 -25.64 -4.42
CA ASN A 53 0.69 -25.30 -4.69
C ASN A 53 0.40 -23.88 -4.16
N PHE A 54 0.69 -22.86 -4.96
CA PHE A 54 0.09 -21.54 -4.85
C PHE A 54 -1.08 -21.46 -5.86
N PRO A 55 -2.32 -21.25 -5.42
CA PRO A 55 -3.48 -21.36 -6.30
C PRO A 55 -3.74 -20.06 -7.07
N TRP A 56 -2.76 -19.52 -7.82
CA TRP A 56 -2.98 -18.37 -8.71
C TRP A 56 -2.21 -18.42 -10.03
N HIS A 57 -1.67 -19.57 -10.45
CA HIS A 57 -1.14 -19.72 -11.81
C HIS A 57 -2.23 -20.22 -12.75
N ARG A 58 -2.98 -19.30 -13.36
CA ARG A 58 -3.95 -19.61 -14.42
C ARG A 58 -3.18 -19.75 -15.74
N ASN A 59 -2.98 -20.99 -16.18
CA ASN A 59 -2.46 -21.28 -17.52
C ASN A 59 -3.42 -20.76 -18.58
N GLU A 60 -2.88 -19.98 -19.51
CA GLU A 60 -3.55 -19.47 -20.69
C GLU A 60 -3.79 -20.64 -21.67
N SER A 61 -4.97 -21.24 -21.57
CA SER A 61 -5.51 -22.12 -22.58
C SER A 61 -6.96 -21.73 -22.74
N ALA A 62 -7.32 -21.36 -23.97
CA ALA A 62 -8.61 -20.84 -24.38
C ALA A 62 -9.78 -21.72 -23.88
N VAL A 63 -10.26 -21.41 -22.68
CA VAL A 63 -11.57 -21.81 -22.18
C VAL A 63 -12.41 -20.56 -22.35
N LEU A 64 -13.43 -20.65 -23.18
CA LEU A 64 -14.54 -19.70 -23.19
C LEU A 64 -15.04 -19.59 -21.75
N LYS A 65 -14.56 -18.58 -21.03
CA LYS A 65 -15.02 -18.28 -19.68
C LYS A 65 -16.47 -17.87 -19.82
N ASP A 66 -17.36 -18.74 -19.38
CA ASP A 66 -18.65 -18.32 -18.86
C ASP A 66 -18.33 -17.31 -17.75
N LYS A 67 -18.40 -16.01 -18.08
CA LYS A 67 -18.00 -14.93 -17.18
C LYS A 67 -19.05 -14.92 -16.08
N ASN A 68 -18.71 -15.46 -14.91
CA ASN A 68 -19.57 -15.36 -13.74
C ASN A 68 -19.87 -13.87 -13.54
N PRO A 69 -21.13 -13.43 -13.65
CA PRO A 69 -21.48 -12.01 -13.56
C PRO A 69 -21.15 -11.41 -12.19
N ASN A 70 -20.85 -12.26 -11.20
CA ASN A 70 -20.46 -11.85 -9.85
C ASN A 70 -18.93 -11.79 -9.64
N GLU A 71 -18.11 -12.17 -10.63
CA GLU A 71 -16.65 -12.08 -10.54
C GLU A 71 -16.20 -10.66 -10.91
N VAL A 72 -15.46 -10.02 -10.00
CA VAL A 72 -14.83 -8.72 -10.26
C VAL A 72 -13.80 -8.89 -11.38
N SER A 73 -13.78 -7.98 -12.36
CA SER A 73 -12.87 -8.09 -13.50
C SER A 73 -11.40 -7.89 -13.09
N ASP A 74 -10.46 -8.47 -13.84
CA ASP A 74 -9.03 -8.30 -13.57
C ASP A 74 -8.61 -6.81 -13.60
N GLU A 75 -9.20 -6.02 -14.50
CA GLU A 75 -9.01 -4.56 -14.59
C GLU A 75 -9.57 -3.82 -13.36
N ASP A 76 -10.73 -4.26 -12.87
CA ASP A 76 -11.34 -3.72 -11.66
C ASP A 76 -10.55 -4.03 -10.40
N LEU A 77 -9.97 -5.24 -10.32
CA LEU A 77 -9.09 -5.66 -9.23
C LEU A 77 -7.79 -4.85 -9.24
N GLN A 78 -7.20 -4.62 -10.41
CA GLN A 78 -6.02 -3.79 -10.56
C GLN A 78 -6.31 -2.33 -10.14
N HIS A 79 -7.46 -1.80 -10.55
CA HIS A 79 -7.87 -0.45 -10.16
C HIS A 79 -8.03 -0.32 -8.64
N LEU A 80 -8.74 -1.25 -8.00
CA LEU A 80 -8.89 -1.27 -6.54
C LEU A 80 -7.55 -1.40 -5.82
N SER A 81 -6.63 -2.20 -6.37
CA SER A 81 -5.29 -2.38 -5.81
C SER A 81 -4.46 -1.10 -5.84
N LEU A 82 -4.51 -0.34 -6.95
CA LEU A 82 -3.83 0.95 -7.08
C LEU A 82 -4.39 2.01 -6.15
N LEU A 83 -5.72 2.10 -6.05
CA LEU A 83 -6.37 3.00 -5.10
C LEU A 83 -5.98 2.66 -3.66
N HIS A 84 -6.00 1.37 -3.31
CA HIS A 84 -5.65 0.89 -1.97
C HIS A 84 -4.19 1.20 -1.63
N GLU A 85 -3.24 0.87 -2.52
CA GLU A 85 -1.82 1.15 -2.34
C GLU A 85 -1.60 2.65 -2.09
N HIS A 86 -2.20 3.50 -2.92
CA HIS A 86 -2.05 4.95 -2.76
C HIS A 86 -2.70 5.46 -1.47
N CYS A 87 -3.87 4.94 -1.09
CA CYS A 87 -4.53 5.27 0.16
C CYS A 87 -3.63 4.97 1.36
N VAL A 88 -3.03 3.78 1.43
CA VAL A 88 -2.17 3.37 2.54
C VAL A 88 -0.89 4.21 2.59
N MET A 89 -0.29 4.51 1.43
CA MET A 89 1.00 5.22 1.37
C MET A 89 0.90 6.73 1.58
N ASN A 90 -0.25 7.35 1.28
CA ASN A 90 -0.37 8.81 1.21
C ASN A 90 -1.59 9.35 1.98
N ALA A 91 -1.54 9.29 3.31
CA ALA A 91 -2.63 9.71 4.19
C ALA A 91 -3.02 11.20 4.11
N ASN A 92 -2.08 12.06 3.69
CA ASN A 92 -2.28 13.51 3.63
C ASN A 92 -2.70 14.00 2.23
N ALA A 93 -3.08 13.10 1.32
CA ALA A 93 -3.57 13.44 -0.01
C ALA A 93 -5.06 13.11 -0.14
N THR A 94 -5.76 13.88 -0.96
CA THR A 94 -7.13 13.57 -1.36
C THR A 94 -7.08 12.75 -2.65
N LEU A 95 -7.75 11.60 -2.66
CA LEU A 95 -7.61 10.58 -3.71
C LEU A 95 -8.89 10.45 -4.52
N SER A 96 -8.87 10.85 -5.79
CA SER A 96 -9.99 10.63 -6.72
C SER A 96 -10.12 9.15 -7.10
N TRP A 97 -11.35 8.68 -7.28
CA TRP A 97 -11.64 7.35 -7.84
C TRP A 97 -11.04 7.13 -9.22
N GLU A 98 -10.65 8.19 -9.95
CA GLU A 98 -10.05 8.08 -11.28
C GLU A 98 -8.61 7.55 -11.23
N PHE A 99 -7.96 7.58 -10.08
CA PHE A 99 -6.56 7.18 -9.93
C PHE A 99 -6.36 5.69 -10.26
N GLY A 100 -5.58 5.40 -11.31
CA GLY A 100 -5.36 4.02 -11.75
C GLY A 100 -6.60 3.34 -12.36
N SER A 101 -7.57 4.13 -12.81
CA SER A 101 -8.76 3.64 -13.53
C SER A 101 -8.41 2.97 -14.87
N PRO A 102 -9.33 2.19 -15.48
CA PRO A 102 -9.15 1.62 -16.82
C PRO A 102 -8.54 2.61 -17.83
N GLY A 103 -7.47 2.22 -18.52
CA GLY A 103 -6.71 3.09 -19.43
C GLY A 103 -5.62 3.95 -18.76
N HIS A 104 -5.62 4.04 -17.43
CA HIS A 104 -4.61 4.74 -16.62
C HIS A 104 -3.66 3.80 -15.86
N GLN A 105 -3.61 2.53 -16.27
CA GLN A 105 -2.82 1.47 -15.66
C GLN A 105 -1.62 1.12 -16.57
N PHE A 106 -0.40 1.23 -16.04
CA PHE A 106 0.78 0.74 -16.72
C PHE A 106 0.94 -0.78 -16.56
N ALA A 107 1.62 -1.41 -17.52
CA ALA A 107 1.90 -2.85 -17.49
C ALA A 107 2.76 -3.31 -16.29
N ASN A 108 3.44 -2.38 -15.61
CA ASN A 108 4.21 -2.65 -14.40
C ASN A 108 3.36 -2.58 -13.11
N GLY A 109 2.03 -2.42 -13.22
CA GLY A 109 1.13 -2.32 -12.08
C GLY A 109 1.19 -0.97 -11.37
N THR A 110 1.46 0.14 -12.09
CA THR A 110 1.43 1.50 -11.53
C THR A 110 0.43 2.38 -12.27
N ALA A 111 -0.07 3.44 -11.61
CA ALA A 111 -0.96 4.40 -12.24
C ALA A 111 -0.18 5.44 -13.06
N ASN A 112 -0.76 5.91 -14.17
CA ASN A 112 -0.14 6.92 -15.04
C ASN A 112 -0.72 8.34 -14.90
N ASN A 113 -1.73 8.52 -14.05
CA ASN A 113 -2.50 9.74 -13.89
C ASN A 113 -2.37 10.35 -12.50
N LEU A 114 -1.14 10.66 -12.07
CA LEU A 114 -0.86 11.22 -10.74
C LEU A 114 -1.52 12.60 -10.51
N GLU A 115 -1.90 13.29 -11.58
CA GLU A 115 -2.57 14.60 -11.53
C GLU A 115 -3.95 14.59 -10.86
N VAL A 116 -4.63 13.43 -10.82
CA VAL A 116 -5.94 13.28 -10.15
C VAL A 116 -5.82 13.14 -8.63
N VAL A 117 -4.59 12.99 -8.12
CA VAL A 117 -4.30 13.10 -6.69
C VAL A 117 -4.27 14.59 -6.33
N ILE A 118 -5.09 14.98 -5.36
CA ILE A 118 -5.27 16.37 -4.94
C ILE A 118 -4.39 16.62 -3.72
N ARG A 119 -3.48 17.60 -3.83
CA ARG A 119 -2.56 18.02 -2.77
C ARG A 119 -2.81 19.46 -2.36
N ARG A 120 -2.44 19.79 -1.13
CA ARG A 120 -2.66 21.12 -0.53
C ARG A 120 -1.97 22.25 -1.30
N ASP A 121 -0.86 21.95 -1.96
CA ASP A 121 -0.03 22.90 -2.70
C ASP A 121 -0.31 22.92 -4.21
N ASP A 122 -1.34 22.20 -4.68
CA ASP A 122 -1.74 22.23 -6.08
C ASP A 122 -2.18 23.65 -6.47
N ARG A 123 -1.68 24.14 -7.61
CA ARG A 123 -1.97 25.51 -8.10
C ARG A 123 -3.43 25.69 -8.49
N ASP A 124 -4.07 24.61 -8.90
CA ASP A 124 -5.45 24.46 -9.34
C ASP A 124 -6.33 23.82 -8.26
N LEU A 125 -5.90 23.85 -6.98
CA LEU A 125 -6.60 23.22 -5.87
C LEU A 125 -8.10 23.54 -5.81
N LEU A 126 -8.46 24.81 -5.97
CA LEU A 126 -9.86 25.24 -5.93
C LEU A 126 -10.69 24.61 -7.05
N ASP A 127 -10.13 24.52 -8.25
CA ASP A 127 -10.82 23.95 -9.41
C ASP A 127 -10.95 22.43 -9.30
N LYS A 128 -9.95 21.75 -8.72
CA LYS A 128 -10.04 20.34 -8.37
C LYS A 128 -11.12 20.08 -7.31
N LEU A 129 -11.18 20.89 -6.25
CA LEU A 129 -12.16 20.70 -5.17
C LEU A 129 -13.60 20.98 -5.61
N ARG A 130 -13.80 21.92 -6.56
CA ARG A 130 -15.10 22.22 -7.20
C ARG A 130 -15.67 21.10 -8.07
N GLN A 131 -14.87 20.09 -8.37
CA GLN A 131 -15.41 18.86 -8.96
C GLN A 131 -16.14 18.14 -7.83
N CYS A 132 -17.46 18.38 -7.75
CA CYS A 132 -18.32 17.89 -6.68
C CYS A 132 -18.96 16.55 -7.08
N PRO A 133 -18.42 15.40 -6.63
CA PRO A 133 -19.15 14.14 -6.70
C PRO A 133 -20.42 14.20 -5.82
N ASP A 134 -21.35 13.28 -6.04
CA ASP A 134 -22.59 13.22 -5.24
C ASP A 134 -22.33 13.01 -3.74
N VAL A 135 -21.23 12.33 -3.42
CA VAL A 135 -20.76 12.08 -2.07
C VAL A 135 -19.23 12.16 -2.04
N ASP A 136 -18.67 12.48 -0.89
CA ASP A 136 -17.25 12.40 -0.60
C ASP A 136 -17.02 11.53 0.65
N ILE A 137 -15.94 10.74 0.65
CA ILE A 137 -15.60 9.89 1.81
C ILE A 137 -14.47 10.55 2.58
N PHE A 138 -14.76 11.01 3.79
CA PHE A 138 -13.72 11.47 4.69
C PHE A 138 -12.99 10.30 5.34
N LEU A 139 -11.66 10.22 5.16
CA LEU A 139 -10.79 9.26 5.85
C LEU A 139 -9.74 10.01 6.67
N PRO A 140 -9.82 9.96 8.01
CA PRO A 140 -8.80 10.53 8.90
C PRO A 140 -7.41 9.91 8.68
N GLU A 141 -6.35 10.72 8.81
CA GLU A 141 -4.96 10.31 8.57
C GLU A 141 -4.54 9.06 9.38
N ASP A 142 -5.04 8.92 10.61
CA ASP A 142 -4.74 7.81 11.52
C ASP A 142 -5.46 6.50 11.16
N LEU A 143 -6.38 6.53 10.20
CA LEU A 143 -7.12 5.37 9.71
C LEU A 143 -6.66 4.86 8.34
N HIS A 144 -5.55 5.36 7.77
CA HIS A 144 -5.00 4.88 6.48
C HIS A 144 -4.28 3.51 6.60
N GLY A 145 -4.88 2.55 7.29
CA GLY A 145 -4.42 1.16 7.34
C GLY A 145 -5.09 0.31 6.26
N ASN A 146 -4.58 -0.92 6.05
CA ASN A 146 -5.09 -1.83 5.01
C ASN A 146 -6.62 -1.99 5.06
N GLY A 147 -7.21 -2.30 6.22
CA GLY A 147 -8.66 -2.55 6.30
C GLY A 147 -9.51 -1.33 5.93
N TYR A 148 -9.27 -0.18 6.57
CA TYR A 148 -10.04 1.02 6.28
C TYR A 148 -9.80 1.55 4.86
N CYS A 149 -8.57 1.47 4.34
CA CYS A 149 -8.30 1.83 2.95
C CYS A 149 -9.00 0.91 1.96
N GLU A 150 -9.04 -0.40 2.21
CA GLU A 150 -9.79 -1.37 1.38
C GLU A 150 -11.27 -0.99 1.27
N ASP A 151 -11.92 -0.72 2.40
CA ASP A 151 -13.33 -0.31 2.43
C ASP A 151 -13.53 1.07 1.78
N ALA A 152 -12.73 2.05 2.17
CA ALA A 152 -12.86 3.43 1.71
C ALA A 152 -12.69 3.55 0.19
N VAL A 153 -11.69 2.88 -0.39
CA VAL A 153 -11.46 2.94 -1.85
C VAL A 153 -12.52 2.20 -2.63
N ALA A 154 -13.14 1.16 -2.05
CA ALA A 154 -14.30 0.52 -2.65
C ALA A 154 -15.47 1.50 -2.75
N TYR A 155 -15.78 2.23 -1.67
CA TYR A 155 -16.80 3.29 -1.71
C TYR A 155 -16.43 4.38 -2.72
N ALA A 156 -15.18 4.86 -2.72
CA ALA A 156 -14.73 5.89 -3.65
C ALA A 156 -14.94 5.45 -5.11
N LYS A 157 -14.47 4.25 -5.46
CA LYS A 157 -14.59 3.69 -6.80
C LYS A 157 -16.04 3.57 -7.27
N TYR A 158 -16.89 2.89 -6.50
CA TYR A 158 -18.24 2.55 -6.96
C TYR A 158 -19.24 3.71 -6.87
N LEU A 159 -18.91 4.76 -6.12
CA LEU A 159 -19.71 5.98 -6.02
C LEU A 159 -19.15 7.11 -6.90
N ASN A 160 -18.11 6.86 -7.70
CA ASN A 160 -17.40 7.88 -8.48
C ASN A 160 -17.02 9.10 -7.63
N SER A 161 -16.44 8.82 -6.47
CA SER A 161 -16.20 9.78 -5.39
C SER A 161 -14.69 9.97 -5.15
N ARG A 162 -14.31 10.67 -4.08
CA ARG A 162 -12.91 10.83 -3.66
C ARG A 162 -12.78 10.65 -2.14
N LEU A 163 -11.61 10.21 -1.73
CA LEU A 163 -11.22 10.18 -0.32
C LEU A 163 -10.71 11.55 0.07
N LEU A 164 -11.42 12.24 0.97
CA LEU A 164 -11.00 13.52 1.51
C LEU A 164 -10.05 13.33 2.68
N SER A 165 -8.92 14.04 2.62
CA SER A 165 -8.06 14.23 3.78
C SER A 165 -8.56 15.38 4.66
N LYS A 166 -8.20 15.36 5.94
CA LYS A 166 -8.66 16.31 6.96
C LYS A 166 -8.39 17.76 6.57
N TRP A 167 -7.24 18.05 5.96
CA TRP A 167 -6.86 19.41 5.62
C TRP A 167 -7.80 20.07 4.61
N VAL A 168 -8.50 19.29 3.77
CA VAL A 168 -9.48 19.85 2.82
C VAL A 168 -10.59 20.56 3.58
N LEU A 169 -11.05 19.96 4.69
CA LEU A 169 -12.13 20.48 5.52
C LEU A 169 -11.70 21.70 6.37
N GLU A 170 -10.40 21.96 6.48
CA GLU A 170 -9.83 23.01 7.34
C GLU A 170 -9.21 24.17 6.55
N THR A 171 -8.96 23.99 5.26
CA THR A 171 -8.24 24.96 4.43
C THR A 171 -9.19 26.03 3.87
N LYS A 172 -8.75 27.29 3.95
CA LYS A 172 -9.35 28.42 3.22
C LYS A 172 -8.57 28.68 1.95
N ILE A 173 -9.26 28.89 0.84
CA ILE A 173 -8.69 29.07 -0.49
C ILE A 173 -9.23 30.38 -1.08
N PHE A 174 -8.32 31.24 -1.56
CA PHE A 174 -8.74 32.50 -2.16
C PHE A 174 -9.41 32.27 -3.52
N ASN A 175 -10.65 32.74 -3.66
CA ASN A 175 -11.39 32.66 -4.92
C ASN A 175 -11.31 34.00 -5.65
N SER A 176 -10.52 34.07 -6.71
CA SER A 176 -10.33 35.29 -7.50
C SER A 176 -11.61 35.82 -8.15
N ASN A 177 -12.57 34.95 -8.44
CA ASN A 177 -13.83 35.34 -9.10
C ASN A 177 -14.79 36.05 -8.14
N LEU A 178 -14.74 35.68 -6.85
CA LEU A 178 -15.60 36.25 -5.81
C LEU A 178 -14.89 37.33 -4.98
N GLY A 179 -13.55 37.36 -4.98
CA GLY A 179 -12.74 38.33 -4.26
C GLY A 179 -12.62 38.06 -2.75
N TYR A 180 -12.96 36.86 -2.29
CA TYR A 180 -12.83 36.44 -0.89
C TYR A 180 -12.39 34.99 -0.76
N GLU A 181 -11.98 34.61 0.45
CA GLU A 181 -11.59 33.22 0.79
C GLU A 181 -12.83 32.34 0.99
N VAL A 182 -12.88 31.23 0.28
CA VAL A 182 -13.88 30.17 0.44
C VAL A 182 -13.25 28.97 1.14
N ASP A 183 -14.05 28.16 1.82
CA ASP A 183 -13.64 26.84 2.29
C ASP A 183 -14.40 25.73 1.57
N TYR A 184 -14.14 24.48 1.96
CA TYR A 184 -14.77 23.32 1.34
C TYR A 184 -16.30 23.33 1.40
N PHE A 185 -16.87 23.89 2.46
CA PHE A 185 -18.32 23.89 2.68
C PHE A 185 -19.03 24.98 1.88
N ASP A 186 -18.29 25.90 1.28
CA ASP A 186 -18.79 26.93 0.37
C ASP A 186 -18.85 26.46 -1.11
N LEU A 187 -18.29 25.29 -1.43
CA LEU A 187 -18.15 24.77 -2.81
C LEU A 187 -19.43 24.12 -3.36
#